data_AF-A0A959IN75-F1
#
_entry.id   AF-A0A959IN75-F1
#
_cell.length_a   1.000
_cell.length_b   1.000
_cell.length_c   1.000
_cell.angle_alpha   90.00
_cell.angle_beta   90.00
_cell.angle_gamma   90.00
#
_symmetry.space_group_name_H-M   'P 1'
#
loop_
_entity.id
_entity.type
_entity.pdbx_description
1 polymer ?
#
loop_
_entity_poly.entity_id
_entity_poly.type
_entity_poly.pdbx_seq_one_letter_code
_entity_poly.pdbx_strand_id
1 'polypeptide(L)'
;MKQQLLPCLLSLFWAVALVGQADWTHYRDSCWQALEVQLERTDTIEPVLATLADLEVRYREQDELAAFYPPATRFLKTVYEYGHFDPARTYLARLARRARSWPPERQPLRGEALYQIGRSFYFTYEVDSCAHYVRYSLACYADDSPLTTWHHNLLAVMAEDDGQLDSAAFYYARAIHAADRQQDMDPGVLGGF
;
A
#
# COMPACT_ATOMS: atom_id res chain seq x y z
N MET A 1 -3.70 31.03 13.86
CA MET A 1 -2.46 30.65 14.58
C MET A 1 -2.58 29.25 15.20
N LYS A 2 -2.57 28.18 14.40
CA LYS A 2 -2.68 26.77 14.87
C LYS A 2 -1.62 25.83 14.27
N GLN A 3 -0.49 26.36 13.78
CA GLN A 3 0.43 25.61 12.90
C GLN A 3 1.75 25.14 13.53
N GLN A 4 1.93 25.19 14.86
CA GLN A 4 3.23 24.84 15.47
C GLN A 4 3.23 23.66 16.45
N LEU A 5 2.11 22.93 16.62
CA LEU A 5 2.04 21.85 17.63
C LEU A 5 2.28 20.43 17.10
N LEU A 6 2.27 20.20 15.78
CA LEU A 6 2.36 18.84 15.22
C LEU A 6 3.74 18.16 15.20
N PRO A 7 4.87 18.84 14.87
CA PRO A 7 6.17 18.17 14.92
C PRO A 7 6.58 17.77 16.34
N CYS A 8 5.93 18.33 17.36
CA CYS A 8 6.18 18.03 18.76
C CYS A 8 5.65 16.67 19.22
N LEU A 9 4.63 16.09 18.58
CA LEU A 9 4.00 14.85 19.07
C LEU A 9 4.93 13.64 18.91
N LEU A 10 5.63 13.50 17.78
CA LEU A 10 6.61 12.41 17.58
C LEU A 10 7.82 12.55 18.52
N SER A 11 8.29 13.78 18.78
CA SER A 11 9.35 14.02 19.77
C SER A 11 8.89 13.77 21.21
N LEU A 12 7.61 13.98 21.53
CA LEU A 12 7.03 13.64 22.84
C LEU A 12 6.89 12.13 23.02
N PHE A 13 6.49 11.39 21.99
CA PHE A 13 6.52 9.93 22.01
C PHE A 13 7.95 9.39 22.17
N TRP A 14 8.94 10.08 21.62
CA TRP A 14 10.36 9.73 21.78
C TRP A 14 10.87 9.98 23.21
N ALA A 15 10.48 11.09 23.84
CA ALA A 15 10.82 11.37 25.24
C ALA A 15 10.19 10.35 26.21
N VAL A 16 9.00 9.82 25.89
CA VAL A 16 8.36 8.76 26.68
C VAL A 16 8.99 7.38 26.43
N ALA A 17 9.35 7.05 25.17
CA ALA A 17 9.99 5.78 24.82
C ALA A 17 11.47 5.67 25.27
N LEU A 18 12.14 6.79 25.54
CA LEU A 18 13.48 6.79 26.16
C LEU A 18 13.44 6.66 27.69
N VAL A 19 12.32 7.03 28.31
CA VAL A 19 12.16 7.03 29.78
C VAL A 19 11.52 5.74 30.28
N GLY A 20 10.82 4.99 29.43
CA GLY A 20 10.35 3.64 29.71
C GLY A 20 10.66 2.73 28.54
N GLN A 21 11.03 1.48 28.80
CA GLN A 21 11.20 0.40 27.82
C GLN A 21 9.89 0.13 27.04
N ALA A 22 9.46 1.07 26.20
CA ALA A 22 8.37 0.84 25.27
C ALA A 22 8.93 -0.09 24.19
N ASP A 23 8.38 -1.30 24.15
CA ASP A 23 8.62 -2.26 23.06
C ASP A 23 8.40 -1.55 21.71
N TRP A 24 9.34 -1.73 20.79
CA TRP A 24 9.26 -1.24 19.41
C TRP A 24 7.89 -1.51 18.78
N THR A 25 7.27 -2.64 19.12
CA THR A 25 5.91 -3.02 18.72
C THR A 25 4.86 -2.00 19.16
N HIS A 26 4.91 -1.54 20.40
CA HIS A 26 3.95 -0.55 20.90
C HIS A 26 4.16 0.83 20.26
N TYR A 27 5.43 1.18 20.03
CA TYR A 27 5.78 2.44 19.36
C TYR A 27 5.25 2.48 17.93
N ARG A 28 5.49 1.43 17.12
CA ARG A 28 5.05 1.41 15.72
C ARG A 28 3.53 1.47 15.58
N ASP A 29 2.77 0.79 16.44
CA ASP A 29 1.31 0.78 16.40
C ASP A 29 0.76 2.18 16.71
N SER A 30 1.37 2.86 17.68
CA SER A 30 1.04 4.25 18.03
C SER A 30 1.34 5.22 16.89
N CYS A 31 2.42 5.01 16.13
CA CYS A 31 2.76 5.85 14.98
C CYS A 31 1.76 5.71 13.83
N TRP A 32 1.26 4.50 13.55
CA TRP A 32 0.25 4.29 12.52
C TRP A 32 -1.07 4.98 12.89
N GLN A 33 -1.52 4.84 14.13
CA GLN A 33 -2.72 5.54 14.61
C GLN A 33 -2.54 7.07 14.54
N ALA A 34 -1.35 7.58 14.88
CA ALA A 34 -1.07 9.01 14.79
C ALA A 34 -1.12 9.53 13.34
N LEU A 35 -0.64 8.74 12.37
CA LEU A 35 -0.72 9.06 10.94
C LEU A 35 -2.17 9.18 10.45
N GLU A 36 -3.04 8.25 10.84
CA GLU A 36 -4.47 8.27 10.51
C GLU A 36 -5.16 9.52 11.07
N VAL A 37 -4.96 9.79 12.36
CA VAL A 37 -5.50 11.00 13.02
C VAL A 37 -4.97 12.28 12.38
N GLN A 38 -3.71 12.28 11.94
CA GLN A 38 -3.12 13.43 11.26
C GLN A 38 -3.73 13.65 9.87
N LEU A 39 -3.95 12.57 9.10
CA LEU A 39 -4.59 12.63 7.79
C LEU A 39 -6.00 13.25 7.88
N GLU A 40 -6.79 12.87 8.89
CA GLU A 40 -8.15 13.39 9.08
C GLU A 40 -8.21 14.88 9.46
N ARG A 41 -7.12 15.41 10.04
CA ARG A 41 -7.10 16.75 10.66
C ARG A 41 -6.30 17.78 9.88
N THR A 42 -5.59 17.35 8.84
CA THR A 42 -4.70 18.21 8.08
C THR A 42 -5.39 18.76 6.84
N ASP A 43 -5.11 20.02 6.52
CA ASP A 43 -5.55 20.62 5.24
C ASP A 43 -4.56 20.30 4.10
N THR A 44 -3.36 19.85 4.46
CA THR A 44 -2.21 19.65 3.56
C THR A 44 -1.58 18.29 3.84
N ILE A 45 -1.22 17.53 2.81
CA ILE A 45 -0.75 16.14 2.95
C ILE A 45 0.75 16.03 3.29
N GLU A 46 1.52 17.08 3.07
CA GLU A 46 2.98 17.11 3.22
C GLU A 46 3.45 16.73 4.63
N PRO A 47 2.85 17.24 5.73
CA PRO A 47 3.24 16.85 7.09
C PRO A 47 2.97 15.38 7.38
N VAL A 48 1.93 14.81 6.79
CA VAL A 48 1.58 13.39 6.96
C VAL A 48 2.62 12.50 6.25
N LEU A 49 2.99 12.86 5.03
CA LEU A 49 4.01 12.11 4.28
C LEU A 49 5.41 12.27 4.85
N ALA A 50 5.71 13.40 5.50
CA ALA A 50 6.94 13.57 6.27
C ALA A 50 7.00 12.59 7.45
N THR A 51 5.92 12.51 8.25
CA THR A 51 5.81 11.51 9.34
C THR A 51 5.94 10.08 8.82
N LEU A 52 5.30 9.75 7.69
CA LEU A 52 5.40 8.42 7.08
C LEU A 52 6.84 8.10 6.65
N ALA A 53 7.56 9.09 6.12
CA ALA A 53 8.97 8.94 5.73
C ALA A 53 9.89 8.72 6.94
N ASP A 54 9.65 9.44 8.04
CA ASP A 54 10.38 9.23 9.29
C ASP A 54 10.12 7.83 9.85
N LEU A 55 8.87 7.36 9.82
CA LEU A 55 8.53 6.00 10.22
C LEU A 55 9.24 4.96 9.35
N GLU A 56 9.29 5.15 8.03
CA GLU A 56 10.05 4.28 7.12
C GLU A 56 11.54 4.17 7.51
N VAL A 57 12.16 5.31 7.88
CA VAL A 57 13.56 5.33 8.35
C VAL A 57 13.71 4.49 9.61
N ARG A 58 12.77 4.58 10.56
CA ARG A 58 12.81 3.77 11.79
C ARG A 58 12.70 2.28 11.53
N TYR A 59 11.77 1.84 10.69
CA TYR A 59 11.70 0.43 10.29
C TYR A 59 13.00 -0.06 9.66
N ARG A 60 13.68 0.79 8.89
CA ARG A 60 14.99 0.44 8.30
C ARG A 60 16.09 0.33 9.36
N GLU A 61 16.11 1.20 10.36
CA GLU A 61 17.07 1.13 11.47
C GLU A 61 16.93 -0.17 12.29
N GLN A 62 15.73 -0.77 12.31
CA GLN A 62 15.45 -2.05 12.96
C GLN A 62 15.59 -3.27 12.04
N ASP A 63 16.03 -3.10 10.78
CA ASP A 63 16.04 -4.15 9.74
C ASP A 63 14.64 -4.77 9.44
N GLU A 64 13.57 -4.02 9.75
CA GLU A 64 12.18 -4.43 9.55
C GLU A 64 11.53 -3.75 8.34
N LEU A 65 12.31 -3.24 7.38
CA LEU A 65 11.77 -2.48 6.25
C LEU A 65 10.71 -3.26 5.44
N ALA A 66 10.77 -4.59 5.40
CA ALA A 66 9.74 -5.39 4.73
C ALA A 66 8.39 -5.32 5.47
N ALA A 67 8.40 -5.28 6.81
CA ALA A 67 7.21 -5.17 7.65
C ALA A 67 6.53 -3.80 7.56
N PHE A 68 7.26 -2.76 7.13
CA PHE A 68 6.70 -1.44 6.85
C PHE A 68 5.73 -1.43 5.66
N TYR A 69 5.95 -2.29 4.65
CA TYR A 69 5.26 -2.18 3.36
C TYR A 69 3.75 -2.39 3.45
N PRO A 70 3.23 -3.47 4.06
CA PRO A 70 1.78 -3.71 4.11
C PRO A 70 0.98 -2.57 4.77
N PRO A 71 1.34 -2.06 5.98
CA PRO A 71 0.61 -0.93 6.55
C PRO A 71 0.84 0.37 5.76
N ALA A 72 2.02 0.59 5.17
CA ALA A 72 2.27 1.77 4.35
C ALA A 72 1.43 1.79 3.07
N THR A 73 1.32 0.67 2.34
CA THR A 73 0.49 0.59 1.13
C THR A 73 -0.99 0.77 1.45
N ARG A 74 -1.47 0.19 2.56
CA ARG A 74 -2.83 0.40 3.06
C ARG A 74 -3.09 1.85 3.43
N PHE A 75 -2.17 2.48 4.14
CA PHE A 75 -2.27 3.89 4.50
C PHE A 75 -2.30 4.79 3.25
N LEU A 76 -1.40 4.56 2.29
CA LEU A 76 -1.33 5.33 1.04
C LEU A 76 -2.56 5.14 0.15
N LYS A 77 -3.22 3.97 0.23
CA LYS A 77 -4.55 3.77 -0.33
C LYS A 77 -5.54 4.77 0.26
N THR A 78 -5.62 4.87 1.57
CA THR A 78 -6.48 5.85 2.25
C THR A 78 -6.14 7.28 1.80
N VAL A 79 -4.85 7.62 1.71
CA VAL A 79 -4.41 8.96 1.28
C VAL A 79 -4.98 9.35 -0.09
N TYR A 80 -4.94 8.47 -1.10
CA TYR A 80 -5.54 8.81 -2.39
C TYR A 80 -7.06 8.70 -2.40
N GLU A 81 -7.67 7.87 -1.54
CA GLU A 81 -9.13 7.82 -1.36
C GLU A 81 -9.66 9.13 -0.75
N TYR A 82 -8.82 9.90 -0.06
CA TYR A 82 -9.06 11.30 0.36
C TYR A 82 -8.75 12.34 -0.73
N GLY A 83 -8.42 11.91 -1.95
CA GLY A 83 -8.17 12.78 -3.09
C GLY A 83 -6.71 13.20 -3.30
N HIS A 84 -5.78 12.78 -2.44
CA HIS A 84 -4.35 13.09 -2.59
C HIS A 84 -3.63 12.09 -3.51
N PHE A 85 -4.07 12.01 -4.77
CA PHE A 85 -3.59 11.02 -5.74
C PHE A 85 -2.08 11.13 -6.03
N ASP A 86 -1.59 12.29 -6.49
CA ASP A 86 -0.18 12.45 -6.90
C ASP A 86 0.82 12.22 -5.77
N PRO A 87 0.60 12.76 -4.55
CA PRO A 87 1.49 12.50 -3.42
C PRO A 87 1.52 11.01 -3.04
N ALA A 88 0.36 10.34 -3.03
CA ALA A 88 0.28 8.90 -2.75
C ALA A 88 1.02 8.07 -3.83
N ARG A 89 0.76 8.34 -5.12
CA ARG A 89 1.44 7.69 -6.25
C ARG A 89 2.95 7.86 -6.18
N THR A 90 3.41 9.06 -5.86
CA THR A 90 4.83 9.38 -5.73
C THR A 90 5.48 8.54 -4.63
N TYR A 91 4.82 8.41 -3.47
CA TYR A 91 5.35 7.61 -2.37
C TYR A 91 5.31 6.11 -2.70
N LEU A 92 4.20 5.60 -3.25
CA LEU A 92 4.08 4.20 -3.68
C LEU A 92 5.15 3.85 -4.74
N ALA A 93 5.40 4.73 -5.71
CA ALA A 93 6.44 4.53 -6.71
C ALA A 93 7.84 4.47 -6.09
N ARG A 94 8.09 5.24 -5.01
CA ARG A 94 9.34 5.16 -4.23
C ARG A 94 9.49 3.81 -3.54
N LEU A 95 8.42 3.27 -2.95
CA LEU A 95 8.40 1.93 -2.36
C LEU A 95 8.66 0.86 -3.42
N ALA A 96 7.90 0.87 -4.51
CA ALA A 96 8.06 -0.09 -5.61
C ALA A 96 9.47 -0.07 -6.23
N ARG A 97 10.08 1.11 -6.36
CA ARG A 97 11.46 1.26 -6.86
C ARG A 97 12.48 0.64 -5.92
N ARG A 98 12.32 0.85 -4.61
CA ARG A 98 13.23 0.32 -3.60
C ARG A 98 13.12 -1.21 -3.47
N ALA A 99 11.92 -1.74 -3.56
CA ALA A 99 11.69 -3.18 -3.53
C ALA A 99 12.07 -3.91 -4.84
N ARG A 100 12.52 -3.19 -5.89
CA ARG A 100 12.88 -3.81 -7.18
C ARG A 100 13.99 -4.86 -7.06
N SER A 101 14.97 -4.64 -6.19
CA SER A 101 16.10 -5.54 -5.98
C SER A 101 15.89 -6.53 -4.83
N TRP A 102 14.67 -6.62 -4.30
CA TRP A 102 14.37 -7.58 -3.24
C TRP A 102 14.35 -9.01 -3.78
N PRO A 103 14.62 -10.01 -2.92
CA PRO A 103 14.57 -11.39 -3.34
C PRO A 103 13.15 -11.81 -3.75
N PRO A 104 12.99 -12.87 -4.58
CA PRO A 104 11.71 -13.25 -5.17
C PRO A 104 10.55 -13.38 -4.17
N GLU A 105 10.80 -13.94 -3.00
CA GLU A 105 9.81 -14.13 -1.93
C GLU A 105 9.24 -12.81 -1.37
N ARG A 106 9.94 -11.69 -1.58
CA ARG A 106 9.49 -10.34 -1.17
C ARG A 106 8.96 -9.51 -2.34
N GLN A 107 9.02 -10.02 -3.58
CA GLN A 107 8.46 -9.32 -4.74
C GLN A 107 6.95 -9.04 -4.61
N PRO A 108 6.12 -9.87 -3.96
CA PRO A 108 4.71 -9.52 -3.72
C PRO A 108 4.50 -8.17 -3.02
N LEU A 109 5.42 -7.73 -2.16
CA LEU A 109 5.34 -6.40 -1.51
C LEU A 109 5.54 -5.25 -2.51
N ARG A 110 6.40 -5.45 -3.51
CA ARG A 110 6.53 -4.53 -4.67
C ARG A 110 5.27 -4.58 -5.52
N GLY A 111 4.74 -5.77 -5.76
CA GLY A 111 3.50 -6.02 -6.46
C GLY A 111 2.38 -5.18 -5.86
N GLU A 112 2.17 -5.25 -4.55
CA GLU A 112 1.12 -4.51 -3.86
C GLU A 112 1.25 -2.99 -4.06
N ALA A 113 2.45 -2.42 -3.91
CA ALA A 113 2.66 -1.00 -4.16
C ALA A 113 2.32 -0.61 -5.62
N LEU A 114 2.70 -1.44 -6.60
CA LEU A 114 2.36 -1.22 -8.01
C LEU A 114 0.85 -1.34 -8.27
N TYR A 115 0.18 -2.29 -7.60
CA TYR A 115 -1.27 -2.46 -7.72
C TYR A 115 -2.01 -1.22 -7.21
N GLN A 116 -1.61 -0.69 -6.06
CA GLN A 116 -2.22 0.53 -5.53
C GLN A 116 -1.96 1.76 -6.43
N ILE A 117 -0.80 1.84 -7.11
CA ILE A 117 -0.58 2.87 -8.14
C ILE A 117 -1.59 2.70 -9.28
N GLY A 118 -1.73 1.48 -9.83
CA GLY A 118 -2.69 1.19 -10.90
C GLY A 118 -4.13 1.52 -10.49
N ARG A 119 -4.56 1.07 -9.32
CA ARG A 119 -5.88 1.35 -8.75
C ARG A 119 -6.10 2.86 -8.55
N SER A 120 -5.08 3.61 -8.16
CA SER A 120 -5.20 5.07 -8.07
C SER A 120 -5.44 5.73 -9.43
N PHE A 121 -4.86 5.21 -10.52
CA PHE A 121 -5.10 5.70 -11.90
C PHE A 121 -6.50 5.35 -12.40
N TYR A 122 -7.04 4.21 -11.99
CA TYR A 122 -8.43 3.88 -12.27
C TYR A 122 -9.40 4.92 -11.70
N PHE A 123 -9.18 5.37 -10.45
CA PHE A 123 -10.02 6.41 -9.82
C PHE A 123 -9.95 7.79 -10.50
N THR A 124 -8.91 8.06 -11.29
CA THR A 124 -8.80 9.29 -12.09
C THR A 124 -9.12 9.06 -13.57
N TYR A 125 -9.68 7.90 -13.92
CA TYR A 125 -10.03 7.51 -15.30
C TYR A 125 -8.84 7.46 -16.27
N GLU A 126 -7.63 7.26 -15.74
CA GLU A 126 -6.39 7.09 -16.53
C GLU A 126 -6.18 5.59 -16.83
N VAL A 127 -7.06 5.03 -17.66
CA VAL A 127 -7.20 3.58 -17.91
C VAL A 127 -5.90 2.93 -18.41
N ASP A 128 -5.19 3.56 -19.34
CA ASP A 128 -3.92 3.01 -19.87
C ASP A 128 -2.84 2.90 -18.78
N SER A 129 -2.72 3.92 -17.94
CA SER A 129 -1.81 3.92 -16.79
C SER A 129 -2.21 2.85 -15.78
N CYS A 130 -3.51 2.69 -15.50
CA CYS A 130 -4.01 1.61 -14.66
C CYS A 130 -3.57 0.24 -15.20
N ALA A 131 -3.84 -0.06 -16.48
CA ALA A 131 -3.51 -1.34 -17.10
C ALA A 131 -2.01 -1.62 -17.05
N HIS A 132 -1.20 -0.60 -17.33
CA HIS A 132 0.25 -0.68 -17.26
C HIS A 132 0.72 -1.13 -15.87
N TYR A 133 0.31 -0.43 -14.82
CA TYR A 133 0.75 -0.71 -13.45
C TYR A 133 0.19 -2.02 -12.89
N VAL A 134 -1.06 -2.38 -13.21
CA VAL A 134 -1.65 -3.66 -12.78
C VAL A 134 -0.93 -4.84 -13.41
N ARG A 135 -0.57 -4.77 -14.70
CA ARG A 135 0.24 -5.82 -15.36
C ARG A 135 1.65 -5.90 -14.78
N TYR A 136 2.25 -4.76 -14.45
CA TYR A 136 3.56 -4.72 -13.83
C TYR A 136 3.55 -5.26 -12.39
N SER A 137 2.44 -5.06 -11.69
CA SER A 137 2.18 -5.67 -10.39
C SER A 137 2.05 -7.19 -10.50
N LEU A 138 1.25 -7.70 -11.45
CA LEU A 138 1.08 -9.15 -11.70
C LEU A 138 2.43 -9.86 -11.91
N ALA A 139 3.37 -9.23 -12.61
CA ALA A 139 4.71 -9.79 -12.85
C ALA A 139 5.56 -9.96 -11.56
N CYS A 140 5.10 -9.45 -10.42
CA CYS A 140 5.75 -9.63 -9.12
C CYS A 140 5.24 -10.86 -8.34
N TYR A 141 4.24 -11.56 -8.87
CA TYR A 141 3.66 -12.76 -8.27
C TYR A 141 3.98 -13.98 -9.16
N ALA A 142 3.95 -15.18 -8.57
CA ALA A 142 3.90 -16.39 -9.36
C ALA A 142 2.59 -16.45 -10.17
N ASP A 143 2.62 -17.06 -11.35
CA ASP A 143 1.48 -17.12 -12.29
C ASP A 143 0.19 -17.65 -11.65
N ASP A 144 0.34 -18.50 -10.63
CA ASP A 144 -0.72 -19.19 -9.90
C ASP A 144 -0.96 -18.67 -8.48
N SER A 145 -0.40 -17.50 -8.15
CA SER A 145 -0.55 -16.90 -6.83
C SER A 145 -2.02 -16.56 -6.54
N PRO A 146 -2.59 -17.01 -5.41
CA PRO A 146 -3.96 -16.64 -5.00
C PRO A 146 -4.11 -15.16 -4.64
N LEU A 147 -3.00 -14.42 -4.51
CA LEU A 147 -2.99 -12.99 -4.24
C LEU A 147 -3.29 -12.13 -5.47
N THR A 148 -3.47 -12.72 -6.66
CA THR A 148 -3.73 -11.99 -7.92
C THR A 148 -5.21 -11.77 -8.22
N THR A 149 -6.11 -12.22 -7.34
CA THR A 149 -7.58 -12.07 -7.46
C THR A 149 -7.97 -10.64 -7.78
N TRP A 150 -7.46 -9.67 -7.01
CA TRP A 150 -7.79 -8.25 -7.17
C TRP A 150 -7.27 -7.65 -8.48
N HIS A 151 -6.10 -8.09 -8.95
CA HIS A 151 -5.52 -7.64 -10.22
C HIS A 151 -6.37 -8.08 -11.41
N HIS A 152 -6.75 -9.36 -11.42
CA HIS A 152 -7.60 -9.90 -12.48
C HIS A 152 -8.98 -9.26 -12.46
N ASN A 153 -9.56 -9.03 -11.27
CA ASN A 153 -10.82 -8.29 -11.15
C ASN A 153 -10.71 -6.88 -11.73
N LEU A 154 -9.68 -6.10 -11.36
CA LEU A 154 -9.52 -4.74 -11.88
C LEU A 154 -9.33 -4.71 -13.41
N LEU A 155 -8.56 -5.65 -13.98
CA LEU A 155 -8.44 -5.77 -15.44
C LEU A 155 -9.76 -6.16 -16.11
N ALA A 156 -10.59 -6.98 -15.45
CA ALA A 156 -11.90 -7.36 -15.95
C ALA A 156 -12.85 -6.17 -16.00
N VAL A 157 -12.93 -5.40 -14.91
CA VAL A 157 -13.75 -4.18 -14.82
C VAL A 157 -13.35 -3.18 -15.90
N MET A 158 -12.04 -2.95 -16.09
CA MET A 158 -11.57 -2.05 -17.15
C MET A 158 -11.93 -2.53 -18.55
N ALA A 159 -11.86 -3.84 -18.81
CA ALA A 159 -12.26 -4.41 -20.08
C ALA A 159 -13.77 -4.30 -20.31
N GLU A 160 -14.57 -4.45 -19.25
CA GLU A 160 -16.02 -4.27 -19.28
C GLU A 160 -16.40 -2.82 -19.58
N ASP A 161 -15.75 -1.85 -18.91
CA ASP A 161 -15.96 -0.41 -19.14
C ASP A 161 -15.62 0.01 -20.58
N ASP A 162 -14.66 -0.65 -21.23
CA ASP A 162 -14.29 -0.43 -22.64
C ASP A 162 -15.11 -1.27 -23.63
N GLY A 163 -16.11 -2.02 -23.14
CA GLY A 163 -16.98 -2.87 -23.97
C GLY A 163 -16.31 -4.14 -24.52
N GLN A 164 -15.11 -4.49 -24.05
CA GLN A 164 -14.36 -5.70 -24.41
C GLN A 164 -14.83 -6.91 -23.59
N LEU A 165 -16.08 -7.33 -23.82
CA LEU A 165 -16.76 -8.33 -22.99
C LEU A 165 -16.05 -9.70 -22.94
N ASP A 166 -15.44 -10.14 -24.04
CA ASP A 166 -14.67 -11.40 -24.07
C ASP A 166 -13.43 -11.32 -23.17
N SER A 167 -12.72 -10.19 -23.21
CA SER A 167 -11.58 -9.92 -22.31
C SER A 167 -12.02 -9.83 -20.85
N ALA A 168 -13.15 -9.16 -20.59
CA ALA A 168 -13.71 -9.06 -19.25
C ALA A 168 -14.04 -10.46 -18.69
N ALA A 169 -14.73 -11.29 -19.45
CA ALA A 169 -15.06 -12.67 -19.07
C ALA A 169 -13.81 -13.50 -18.80
N PHE A 170 -12.78 -13.38 -19.64
CA PHE A 170 -11.49 -14.05 -19.43
C PHE A 170 -10.85 -13.66 -18.08
N TYR A 171 -10.79 -12.36 -17.78
CA TYR A 171 -10.17 -11.89 -16.54
C TYR A 171 -11.02 -12.20 -15.29
N TYR A 172 -12.35 -12.12 -15.36
CA TYR A 172 -13.21 -12.55 -14.27
C TYR A 172 -13.04 -14.04 -13.97
N ALA A 173 -12.93 -14.90 -14.99
CA ALA A 173 -12.66 -16.33 -14.79
C ALA A 173 -11.32 -16.56 -14.08
N ARG A 174 -10.27 -15.80 -14.42
CA ARG A 174 -8.98 -15.86 -13.71
C ARG A 174 -9.08 -15.38 -12.26
N ALA A 175 -9.85 -14.32 -12.00
CA ALA A 175 -10.07 -13.81 -10.65
C ALA A 175 -10.78 -14.84 -9.77
N ILE A 176 -11.82 -15.50 -10.30
CA ILE A 176 -12.54 -16.59 -9.61
C ILE A 176 -11.59 -17.73 -9.30
N HIS A 177 -10.80 -18.18 -10.28
CA HIS A 177 -9.86 -19.27 -10.07
C HIS A 177 -8.77 -18.94 -9.02
N ALA A 178 -8.31 -17.68 -8.97
CA ALA A 178 -7.39 -17.22 -7.92
C ALA A 178 -8.07 -17.19 -6.54
N ALA A 179 -9.33 -16.75 -6.47
CA ALA A 179 -10.11 -16.68 -5.24
C ALA A 179 -10.41 -18.07 -4.65
N ASP A 180 -10.73 -19.06 -5.49
CA ASP A 180 -10.96 -20.44 -5.04
C ASP A 180 -9.69 -20.99 -4.36
N ARG A 181 -8.52 -20.80 -4.98
CA ARG A 181 -7.23 -21.20 -4.39
C ARG A 181 -6.88 -20.42 -3.12
N GLN A 182 -7.39 -19.19 -2.99
CA GLN A 182 -7.20 -18.39 -1.79
C GLN A 182 -7.97 -18.97 -0.60
N GLN A 183 -9.15 -19.54 -0.82
CA GLN A 183 -9.94 -20.19 0.23
C GLN A 183 -9.29 -21.49 0.76
N ASP A 184 -8.49 -22.14 -0.08
CA ASP A 184 -7.70 -23.31 0.29
C ASP A 184 -6.46 -22.95 1.12
N MET A 185 -6.13 -21.66 1.26
CA MET A 185 -5.04 -21.21 2.13
C MET A 185 -5.50 -21.05 3.59
N ASP A 186 -4.62 -21.39 4.53
CA ASP A 186 -4.81 -21.12 5.95
C ASP A 186 -5.12 -19.61 6.17
N PRO A 187 -6.20 -19.25 6.91
CA PRO A 187 -6.55 -17.86 7.23
C PRO A 187 -5.39 -17.04 7.81
N GLY A 188 -4.43 -17.68 8.48
CA GLY A 188 -3.22 -17.01 9.00
C GLY A 188 -2.30 -16.42 7.93
N VAL A 189 -2.36 -16.93 6.69
CA VAL A 189 -1.61 -16.42 5.52
C VAL A 189 -2.31 -15.20 4.91
N LEU A 190 -3.63 -15.08 5.07
CA LEU A 190 -4.46 -14.02 4.47
C LEU A 190 -4.49 -12.73 5.28
N GLY A 191 -4.33 -12.80 6.61
CA GLY A 191 -4.40 -11.64 7.51
C GLY A 191 -3.24 -10.64 7.39
N GLY A 192 -2.25 -10.92 6.55
CA GLY A 192 -1.08 -10.07 6.31
C GLY A 192 -1.20 -9.06 5.16
N PHE A 193 -2.34 -9.05 4.45
CA PHE A 193 -2.59 -8.18 3.29
C PHE A 193 -3.67 -7.13 3.61
#